data_AF-A0A3S0CN55-F1
#
_entry.id   AF-A0A3S0CN55-F1
#
_cell.length_a   1.000
_cell.length_b   1.000
_cell.length_c   1.000
_cell.angle_alpha   90.00
_cell.angle_beta   90.00
_cell.angle_gamma   90.00
#
_symmetry.space_group_name_H-M   'P 1'
#
loop_
_entity.id
_entity.type
_entity.pdbx_description
1 polymer ?
#
loop_
_entity_poly.entity_id
_entity_poly.type
_entity_poly.pdbx_seq_one_letter_code
_entity_poly.pdbx_strand_id
1 'polypeptide(L)'
;AVGSIPMLVLSLTVVLALRRLGALDALTSLLSPLLLAVGADPTLILPTLTKYLAGGTAMMGVMDEMLRAGTANAATLNGASAGLLIHPLDVPGVAILISAGRRVADVWKPATLGALVGIAVRMAGHMVAG
;
A
#
# COMPACT_ATOMS: atom_id res chain seq x y z
N ALA A 1 15.23 16.71 -0.04
CA ALA A 1 14.54 15.62 -0.75
C ALA A 1 15.46 14.62 -1.46
N VAL A 2 16.79 14.81 -1.48
CA VAL A 2 17.73 13.88 -2.16
C VAL A 2 17.87 12.52 -1.44
N GLY A 3 17.64 12.46 -0.11
CA GLY A 3 17.75 11.23 0.68
C GLY A 3 16.61 10.22 0.53
N SER A 4 15.47 10.58 -0.06
CA SER A 4 14.34 9.65 -0.28
C SER A 4 14.42 8.90 -1.61
N ILE A 5 15.15 9.43 -2.60
CA ILE A 5 15.36 8.79 -3.90
C ILE A 5 16.07 7.42 -3.74
N PRO A 6 17.16 7.30 -2.95
CA PRO A 6 17.81 6.01 -2.70
C PRO A 6 16.89 4.98 -2.06
N MET A 7 16.02 5.43 -1.14
CA MET A 7 15.15 4.54 -0.39
C MET A 7 13.99 4.00 -1.25
N LEU A 8 13.46 4.81 -2.17
CA LEU A 8 12.49 4.36 -3.18
C LEU A 8 13.11 3.30 -4.12
N VAL A 9 14.35 3.52 -4.58
CA VAL A 9 15.05 2.57 -5.45
C VAL A 9 15.34 1.26 -4.70
N LEU A 10 15.84 1.33 -3.47
CA LEU A 10 16.10 0.15 -2.63
C LEU A 10 14.83 -0.65 -2.38
N SER A 11 13.74 0.04 -2.01
CA SER A 11 12.48 -0.63 -1.73
C SER A 11 11.86 -1.26 -2.98
N LEU A 12 11.87 -0.56 -4.12
CA LEU A 12 11.39 -1.11 -5.39
C LEU A 12 12.24 -2.29 -5.85
N THR A 13 13.55 -2.25 -5.63
CA THR A 13 14.47 -3.35 -5.94
C THR A 13 14.16 -4.58 -5.08
N VAL A 14 13.91 -4.40 -3.77
CA VAL A 14 13.49 -5.48 -2.88
C VAL A 14 12.15 -6.07 -3.30
N VAL A 15 11.14 -5.24 -3.57
CA VAL A 15 9.82 -5.70 -4.04
C VAL A 15 9.94 -6.46 -5.35
N LEU A 16 10.73 -5.95 -6.31
CA LEU A 16 10.95 -6.60 -7.59
C LEU A 16 11.73 -7.92 -7.43
N ALA A 17 12.71 -7.97 -6.53
CA ALA A 17 13.44 -9.19 -6.21
C ALA A 17 12.51 -10.25 -5.59
N LEU A 18 11.68 -9.87 -4.60
CA LEU A 18 10.67 -10.76 -4.01
C LEU A 18 9.70 -11.31 -5.06
N ARG A 19 9.29 -10.47 -6.02
CA ARG A 19 8.46 -10.90 -7.15
C ARG A 19 9.20 -11.90 -8.05
N ARG A 20 10.45 -11.63 -8.40
CA ARG A 20 11.28 -12.51 -9.25
C ARG A 20 11.59 -13.85 -8.60
N LEU A 21 11.70 -13.89 -7.28
CA LEU A 21 11.94 -15.11 -6.50
C LEU A 21 10.67 -15.95 -6.27
N GLY A 22 9.51 -15.52 -6.77
CA GLY A 22 8.23 -16.22 -6.57
C GLY A 22 7.68 -16.12 -5.14
N ALA A 23 8.31 -15.33 -4.26
CA ALA A 23 7.88 -15.16 -2.88
C ALA A 23 6.50 -14.51 -2.80
N LEU A 24 6.19 -13.59 -3.72
CA LEU A 24 4.87 -12.98 -3.82
C LEU A 24 3.80 -13.96 -4.30
N ASP A 25 4.14 -14.88 -5.21
CA ASP A 25 3.20 -15.90 -5.69
C ASP A 25 2.92 -16.94 -4.60
N ALA A 26 3.95 -17.33 -3.83
CA ALA A 26 3.80 -18.22 -2.68
C ALA A 26 2.99 -17.57 -1.55
N LEU A 27 3.22 -16.29 -1.27
CA LEU A 27 2.44 -15.55 -0.29
C LEU A 27 0.98 -15.38 -0.76
N THR A 28 0.79 -15.14 -2.05
CA THR A 28 -0.54 -15.02 -2.67
C THR A 28 -1.29 -16.34 -2.58
N SER A 29 -0.68 -17.48 -2.91
CA SER A 29 -1.36 -18.78 -2.84
C SER A 29 -1.72 -19.16 -1.40
N LEU A 30 -0.89 -18.78 -0.42
CA LEU A 30 -1.15 -19.00 1.00
C LEU A 30 -2.29 -18.12 1.55
N LEU A 31 -2.32 -16.84 1.18
CA LEU A 31 -3.32 -15.88 1.70
C LEU A 31 -4.62 -15.85 0.90
N SER A 32 -4.61 -16.28 -0.37
CA SER A 32 -5.78 -16.32 -1.25
C SER A 32 -7.02 -16.95 -0.60
N PRO A 33 -6.96 -18.13 0.04
CA PRO A 33 -8.16 -18.72 0.64
C PRO A 33 -8.77 -17.84 1.75
N LEU A 34 -7.94 -17.14 2.53
CA LEU A 34 -8.41 -16.23 3.57
C LEU A 34 -8.98 -14.93 2.99
N LEU A 35 -8.33 -14.38 1.97
CA LEU A 35 -8.79 -13.17 1.27
C LEU A 35 -10.14 -13.42 0.58
N LEU A 36 -10.26 -14.53 -0.13
CA LEU A 36 -11.51 -14.94 -0.79
C LEU A 36 -12.64 -15.19 0.22
N ALA A 37 -12.32 -15.73 1.41
CA ALA A 37 -13.31 -15.94 2.47
C ALA A 37 -13.91 -14.63 3.01
N VAL A 38 -13.19 -13.51 2.90
CA VAL A 38 -13.67 -12.16 3.29
C VAL A 38 -14.10 -11.33 2.07
N GLY A 39 -14.15 -11.94 0.88
CA GLY A 39 -14.52 -11.26 -0.38
C GLY A 39 -13.46 -10.28 -0.91
N ALA A 40 -12.23 -10.37 -0.42
CA ALA A 40 -11.11 -9.55 -0.87
C ALA A 40 -10.42 -10.18 -2.10
N ASP A 41 -10.09 -9.34 -3.07
CA ASP A 41 -9.44 -9.76 -4.32
C ASP A 41 -7.94 -10.04 -4.08
N PRO A 42 -7.44 -11.27 -4.33
CA PRO A 42 -6.02 -11.61 -4.21
C PRO A 42 -5.09 -10.76 -5.09
N THR A 43 -5.58 -10.17 -6.19
CA THR A 43 -4.79 -9.28 -7.04
C THR A 43 -4.27 -8.06 -6.27
N LEU A 44 -4.91 -7.69 -5.15
CA LEU A 44 -4.53 -6.55 -4.33
C LEU A 44 -3.31 -6.81 -3.44
N ILE A 45 -2.82 -8.05 -3.31
CA ILE A 45 -1.68 -8.37 -2.45
C ILE A 45 -0.41 -7.65 -2.91
N LEU A 46 -0.10 -7.73 -4.21
CA LEU A 46 1.07 -7.09 -4.80
C LEU A 46 1.08 -5.56 -4.60
N PRO A 47 0.03 -4.80 -4.97
CA PRO A 47 -0.01 -3.36 -4.74
C PRO A 47 -0.02 -3.01 -3.24
N THR A 48 -0.65 -3.82 -2.38
CA THR A 48 -0.63 -3.62 -0.92
C THR A 48 0.79 -3.76 -0.34
N LEU A 49 1.52 -4.81 -0.71
CA LEU A 49 2.90 -4.98 -0.24
C LEU A 49 3.82 -3.89 -0.76
N THR A 50 3.66 -3.52 -2.03
CA THR A 50 4.39 -2.40 -2.62
C THR A 50 4.08 -1.10 -1.88
N LYS A 51 2.82 -0.88 -1.52
CA LYS A 51 2.37 0.29 -0.76
C LYS A 51 3.09 0.40 0.57
N TYR A 52 3.09 -0.66 1.37
CA TYR A 52 3.66 -0.62 2.72
C TYR A 52 5.20 -0.53 2.71
N LEU A 53 5.86 -1.19 1.75
CA LEU A 53 7.33 -1.23 1.68
C LEU A 53 7.92 -0.04 0.91
N ALA A 54 7.38 0.26 -0.26
CA ALA A 54 7.96 1.21 -1.23
C ALA A 54 7.16 2.52 -1.33
N GLY A 55 6.00 2.59 -0.70
CA GLY A 55 5.19 3.78 -0.57
C GLY A 55 4.09 3.90 -1.62
N GLY A 56 3.25 4.93 -1.46
CA GLY A 56 2.08 5.17 -2.32
C GLY A 56 2.41 5.38 -3.80
N THR A 57 3.51 6.06 -4.11
CA THR A 57 3.92 6.33 -5.49
C THR A 57 4.36 5.06 -6.22
N ALA A 58 5.10 4.19 -5.55
CA ALA A 58 5.51 2.90 -6.09
C ALA A 58 4.29 1.99 -6.33
N MET A 59 3.34 1.98 -5.39
CA MET A 59 2.08 1.24 -5.57
C MET A 59 1.30 1.72 -6.80
N MET A 60 1.21 3.04 -7.03
CA MET A 60 0.52 3.57 -8.20
C MET A 60 1.19 3.15 -9.52
N GLY A 61 2.53 3.07 -9.56
CA GLY A 61 3.25 2.53 -10.72
C GLY A 61 2.96 1.03 -10.96
N VAL A 62 2.90 0.23 -9.89
CA VAL A 62 2.49 -1.18 -9.99
C VAL A 62 1.04 -1.32 -10.44
N MET A 63 0.14 -0.48 -9.94
CA MET A 63 -1.26 -0.47 -10.35
C MET A 63 -1.44 -0.07 -11.82
N ASP A 64 -0.69 0.93 -12.31
CA ASP A 64 -0.68 1.31 -13.73
C ASP A 64 -0.28 0.13 -14.62
N GLU A 65 0.76 -0.61 -14.23
CA GLU A 65 1.18 -1.83 -14.94
C GLU A 65 0.08 -2.91 -14.93
N MET A 66 -0.60 -3.12 -13.79
CA MET A 66 -1.70 -4.08 -13.68
C MET A 66 -2.92 -3.68 -14.53
N LEU A 67 -3.24 -2.39 -14.59
CA LEU A 67 -4.31 -1.87 -15.45
C LEU A 67 -3.97 -2.09 -16.93
N ARG A 68 -2.72 -1.85 -17.34
CA ARG A 68 -2.24 -2.12 -18.70
C ARG A 68 -2.24 -3.60 -19.05
N ALA A 69 -1.90 -4.46 -18.10
CA ALA A 69 -1.90 -5.91 -18.25
C ALA A 69 -3.32 -6.53 -18.18
N GLY A 70 -4.35 -5.74 -17.87
CA GLY A 70 -5.73 -6.21 -17.71
C GLY A 70 -5.97 -7.06 -16.46
N THR A 71 -5.02 -7.09 -15.52
CA THR A 71 -5.12 -7.85 -14.26
C THR A 71 -5.74 -7.04 -13.11
N ALA A 72 -5.92 -5.73 -13.30
CA ALA A 72 -6.73 -4.85 -12.48
C ALA A 72 -7.65 -3.99 -13.35
N ASN A 73 -8.69 -3.40 -12.79
CA ASN A 73 -9.55 -2.45 -13.48
C ASN A 73 -9.75 -1.15 -12.66
N ALA A 74 -10.33 -0.13 -13.30
CA ALA A 74 -10.56 1.15 -12.62
C ALA A 74 -11.56 1.04 -11.46
N ALA A 75 -12.50 0.09 -11.52
CA ALA A 75 -13.46 -0.16 -10.45
C ALA A 75 -12.79 -0.82 -9.23
N THR A 76 -11.82 -1.71 -9.43
CA THR A 76 -11.03 -2.29 -8.33
C THR A 76 -10.21 -1.21 -7.67
N LEU A 77 -9.57 -0.30 -8.43
CA LEU A 77 -8.76 0.79 -7.89
C LEU A 77 -9.59 1.86 -7.15
N ASN A 78 -10.77 2.23 -7.68
CA ASN A 78 -11.59 3.32 -7.14
C ASN A 78 -12.69 2.86 -6.16
N GLY A 79 -12.98 1.57 -6.09
CA GLY A 79 -13.98 0.97 -5.19
C GLY A 79 -13.45 0.69 -3.79
N ALA A 80 -13.76 -0.48 -3.24
CA ALA A 80 -13.37 -0.87 -1.89
C ALA A 80 -11.84 -0.78 -1.61
N SER A 81 -11.00 -0.99 -2.64
CA SER A 81 -9.54 -0.90 -2.46
C SER A 81 -9.03 0.54 -2.32
N ALA A 82 -9.78 1.57 -2.77
CA ALA A 82 -9.38 2.97 -2.66
C ALA A 82 -9.25 3.42 -1.20
N GLY A 83 -10.16 2.94 -0.34
CA GLY A 83 -10.14 3.20 1.09
C GLY A 83 -8.92 2.59 1.79
N LEU A 84 -8.43 1.46 1.27
CA LEU A 84 -7.29 0.72 1.82
C LEU A 84 -5.94 1.14 1.24
N LEU A 85 -5.86 1.48 -0.06
CA LEU A 85 -4.59 1.67 -0.76
C LEU A 85 -4.19 3.15 -0.88
N ILE A 86 -5.16 4.06 -0.86
CA ILE A 86 -4.93 5.49 -1.14
C ILE A 86 -4.84 6.29 0.17
N HIS A 87 -3.75 6.09 0.92
CA HIS A 87 -3.43 6.88 2.12
C HIS A 87 -1.92 7.09 2.25
N PRO A 88 -1.41 8.11 2.95
CA PRO A 88 0.03 8.33 3.10
C PRO A 88 0.70 7.45 4.18
N LEU A 89 -0.08 6.67 4.93
CA LEU A 89 0.45 5.83 6.02
C LEU A 89 1.18 4.58 5.47
N ASP A 90 2.47 4.70 5.23
CA ASP A 90 3.36 3.60 4.83
C ASP A 90 4.74 3.76 5.50
N VAL A 91 5.63 2.78 5.38
CA VAL A 91 6.97 2.83 6.00
C VAL A 91 7.74 4.10 5.56
N PRO A 92 7.78 4.46 4.25
CA PRO A 92 8.34 5.72 3.80
C PRO A 92 7.71 6.97 4.42
N GLY A 93 6.38 7.03 4.50
CA GLY A 93 5.61 8.17 5.01
C GLY A 93 5.85 8.39 6.50
N VAL A 94 5.91 7.31 7.28
CA VAL A 94 6.28 7.37 8.70
C VAL A 94 7.74 7.82 8.87
N ALA A 95 8.65 7.31 8.04
CA ALA A 95 10.05 7.75 8.06
C ALA A 95 10.18 9.25 7.75
N ILE A 96 9.41 9.77 6.79
CA ILE A 96 9.34 11.20 6.46
C ILE A 96 8.81 12.01 7.65
N LEU A 97 7.72 11.56 8.30
CA LEU A 97 7.15 12.20 9.49
C LEU A 97 8.18 12.33 10.62
N ILE A 98 8.89 11.24 10.92
CA ILE A 98 9.93 11.22 11.97
C ILE A 98 11.12 12.12 11.58
N SER A 99 11.44 12.23 10.29
CA SER A 99 12.59 12.98 9.79
C SER A 99 12.33 14.48 9.57
N ALA A 100 11.07 14.92 9.61
CA ALA A 100 10.67 16.30 9.32
C ALA A 100 11.10 17.33 10.39
N GLY A 101 11.63 16.86 11.53
CA GLY A 101 12.18 17.69 12.61
C GLY A 101 11.52 17.41 13.96
N ARG A 102 12.18 17.82 15.06
CA ARG A 102 11.81 17.43 16.44
C ARG A 102 10.32 17.62 16.76
N ARG A 103 9.77 18.80 16.46
CA ARG A 103 8.34 19.12 16.70
C ARG A 103 7.36 18.20 15.97
N VAL A 104 7.69 17.78 14.74
CA VAL A 104 6.83 16.87 13.94
C VAL A 104 7.05 15.43 14.36
N ALA A 105 8.30 15.06 14.66
CA ALA A 105 8.65 13.74 15.17
C ALA A 105 7.95 13.47 16.51
N ASP A 106 7.86 14.43 17.43
CA ASP A 106 7.28 14.22 18.76
C ASP A 106 5.79 13.80 18.70
N VAL A 107 5.09 14.08 17.60
CA VAL A 107 3.66 13.76 17.41
C VAL A 107 3.42 12.56 16.47
N TRP A 108 4.45 11.80 16.11
CA TRP A 108 4.32 10.69 15.15
C TRP A 108 3.31 9.62 15.59
N LYS A 109 3.23 9.32 16.89
CA LYS A 109 2.32 8.32 17.47
C LYS A 109 0.85 8.74 17.40
N PRO A 110 0.43 9.91 17.92
CA PRO A 110 -0.95 10.34 17.76
C PRO A 110 -1.32 10.57 16.28
N ALA A 111 -0.38 11.01 15.43
CA ALA A 111 -0.62 11.15 14.00
C ALA A 111 -0.88 9.80 13.30
N THR A 112 -0.10 8.77 13.61
CA THR A 112 -0.29 7.42 13.06
C THR A 112 -1.59 6.79 13.55
N LEU A 113 -1.95 6.95 14.83
CA LEU A 113 -3.24 6.51 15.34
C LEU A 113 -4.42 7.22 14.67
N GLY A 114 -4.35 8.55 14.52
CA GLY A 114 -5.37 9.31 13.80
C GLY A 114 -5.50 8.89 12.34
N ALA A 115 -4.38 8.60 11.67
CA ALA A 115 -4.38 8.07 10.32
C ALA A 115 -5.04 6.69 10.23
N LEU A 116 -4.75 5.76 11.16
CA LEU A 116 -5.38 4.45 11.21
C LEU A 116 -6.91 4.55 11.37
N VAL A 117 -7.37 5.43 12.27
CA VAL A 117 -8.81 5.68 12.46
C VAL A 117 -9.44 6.26 11.18
N GLY A 118 -8.80 7.26 10.56
CA GLY A 118 -9.29 7.85 9.31
C GLY A 118 -9.35 6.85 8.16
N ILE A 119 -8.36 5.97 8.03
CA ILE A 119 -8.34 4.88 7.04
C ILE A 119 -9.49 3.90 7.33
N ALA A 120 -9.69 3.48 8.58
CA ALA A 120 -10.78 2.60 8.96
C ALA A 120 -12.16 3.19 8.63
N VAL A 121 -12.39 4.46 8.96
CA VAL A 121 -13.63 5.17 8.64
C VAL A 121 -13.82 5.26 7.12
N ARG A 122 -12.76 5.55 6.37
CA ARG A 122 -12.83 5.63 4.91
C ARG A 122 -13.11 4.28 4.27
N MET A 123 -12.51 3.19 4.77
CA MET A 123 -12.80 1.83 4.32
C MET A 123 -14.28 1.48 4.55
N ALA A 124 -14.80 1.77 5.75
CA ALA A 124 -16.21 1.57 6.05
C ALA A 124 -17.12 2.40 5.11
N GLY A 125 -16.75 3.65 4.81
CA GLY A 125 -17.47 4.49 3.86
C GLY A 125 -17.54 3.89 2.45
N HIS A 126 -16.43 3.36 1.94
CA HIS A 126 -16.40 2.67 0.65
C HIS A 126 -17.19 1.34 0.65
N MET A 127 -17.34 0.66 1.79
CA MET A 127 -18.18 -0.54 1.89
C MET A 127 -19.68 -0.23 1.90
N VAL A 128 -20.07 0.96 2.37
CA VAL A 128 -21.49 1.34 2.53
C VAL A 128 -22.01 2.13 1.33
N ALA A 129 -21.17 2.95 0.69
CA ALA A 129 -21.57 3.88 -0.36
C ALA A 129 -20.88 3.65 -1.72
N GLY A 130 -20.00 2.65 -1.82
CA GLY A 130 -19.20 2.31 -3.01
C GLY A 130 -19.79 1.19 -3.85
#